data_AF-A0A317I9G9-F1
#
_entry.id   AF-A0A317I9G9-F1
#
_cell.length_a   1.000
_cell.length_b   1.000
_cell.length_c   1.000
_cell.angle_alpha   90.00
_cell.angle_beta   90.00
_cell.angle_gamma   90.00
#
_symmetry.space_group_name_H-M   'P 1'
#
loop_
_entity.id
_entity.type
_entity.pdbx_description
1 polymer ?
#
loop_
_entity_poly.entity_id
_entity_poly.type
_entity_poly.pdbx_seq_one_letter_code
_entity_poly.pdbx_strand_id
1 'polypeptide(L)'
;MNVSGKTLITACLCFVFLLAADIRLSAQEVNTEGSTTSASTSESSVNERVRMLESELDKQSVKLEQLQKTIEQQQKAIETLLTKLSGNARPTSNTETTTAATAQATSSITVPTNDSAGAPAQQTPTVEQRLTKLEGQALRLGPLRLSGDFRLRFDGIFRSASAPGDPSLTHSQNARARYRLRLNFDTDLYPTLSFHGQLATGPINNPLTADQDFSAITARHPLFINEAWIDYHPTKSIQLQGGRVQEIFADNSRFLFDDDIRFNGFNEKYVATMKKRNDAYISSVEFRAGQYIFSNPNVAIITPGSPLAKAGEVVGTIGRSANL
;
A
#
# COMPACT_ATOMS: atom_id res chain seq x y z
N MET A 1 5.66 52.83 -3.87
CA MET A 1 6.94 52.30 -3.37
C MET A 1 6.88 50.80 -3.40
N ASN A 2 7.77 50.19 -4.20
CA ASN A 2 7.68 48.83 -4.70
C ASN A 2 8.90 48.07 -4.15
N VAL A 3 8.74 47.40 -3.01
CA VAL A 3 9.75 46.49 -2.44
C VAL A 3 9.03 45.39 -1.69
N SER A 4 9.21 44.14 -2.14
CA SER A 4 9.32 42.91 -1.33
C SER A 4 8.79 41.68 -2.08
N GLY A 5 9.33 41.42 -3.27
CA GLY A 5 9.19 40.13 -3.97
C GLY A 5 10.50 39.33 -4.04
N LYS A 6 11.64 39.96 -3.73
CA LYS A 6 12.99 39.38 -3.89
C LYS A 6 13.53 38.70 -2.61
N THR A 7 12.97 39.03 -1.45
CA THR A 7 13.40 38.51 -0.15
C THR A 7 12.90 37.10 0.14
N LEU A 8 11.78 36.67 -0.46
CA LEU A 8 11.21 35.34 -0.19
C LEU A 8 11.89 34.21 -0.98
N ILE A 9 12.35 34.50 -2.20
CA ILE A 9 13.01 33.51 -3.07
C ILE A 9 14.43 33.19 -2.58
N THR A 10 15.09 34.15 -1.94
CA THR A 10 16.46 33.97 -1.42
C THR A 10 16.49 33.12 -0.13
N ALA A 11 15.40 33.06 0.63
CA ALA A 11 15.34 32.25 1.86
C ALA A 11 15.14 30.75 1.58
N CYS A 12 14.47 30.37 0.48
CA CYS A 12 14.28 28.97 0.10
C CYS A 12 15.58 28.31 -0.41
N LEU A 13 16.48 29.08 -1.03
CA LEU A 13 17.70 28.52 -1.63
C LEU A 13 18.79 28.19 -0.59
N CYS A 14 18.78 28.82 0.58
CA CYS A 14 19.80 28.61 1.61
C CYS A 14 19.52 27.42 2.54
N PHE A 15 18.29 26.89 2.58
CA PHE A 15 17.95 25.78 3.48
C PHE A 15 18.33 24.40 2.91
N VAL A 16 18.57 24.31 1.60
CA VAL A 16 18.89 23.05 0.90
C VAL A 16 20.35 22.59 1.13
N PHE A 17 21.24 23.45 1.62
CA PHE A 17 22.68 23.13 1.74
C PHE A 17 23.15 22.65 3.12
N LEU A 18 22.28 22.60 4.15
CA LEU A 18 22.70 22.39 5.54
C LEU A 18 22.46 20.98 6.12
N LEU A 19 21.99 20.01 5.32
CA LEU A 19 21.69 18.64 5.79
C LEU A 19 22.66 17.54 5.28
N ALA A 20 23.79 17.91 4.69
CA ALA A 20 24.70 16.96 4.02
C ALA A 20 26.01 16.67 4.78
N ALA A 21 26.03 16.69 6.11
CA ALA A 21 27.22 16.34 6.89
C ALA A 21 26.91 15.32 8.01
N ASP A 22 27.71 14.24 7.99
CA ASP A 22 27.99 13.29 9.07
C ASP A 22 27.00 12.16 9.37
N ILE A 23 27.11 11.07 8.59
CA ILE A 23 26.97 9.70 9.11
C ILE A 23 28.14 8.85 8.60
N ARG A 24 29.16 8.66 9.44
CA ARG A 24 30.20 7.63 9.30
C ARG A 24 29.71 6.39 10.07
N LEU A 25 29.37 5.30 9.37
CA LEU A 25 29.05 4.02 10.01
C LEU A 25 30.17 3.02 9.72
N SER A 26 30.88 2.63 10.78
CA SER A 26 31.92 1.61 10.78
C SER A 26 31.29 0.21 10.72
N ALA A 27 31.75 -0.62 9.78
CA ALA A 27 31.41 -2.04 9.71
C ALA A 27 32.32 -2.85 10.65
N GLN A 28 31.74 -3.77 11.42
CA GLN A 28 32.48 -4.74 12.23
C GLN A 28 32.06 -6.15 11.79
N GLU A 29 33.04 -6.91 11.27
CA GLU A 29 32.92 -8.31 10.87
C GLU A 29 32.71 -9.21 12.10
N VAL A 30 31.80 -10.18 12.01
CA VAL A 30 31.65 -11.27 12.98
C VAL A 30 32.05 -12.58 12.32
N ASN A 31 33.00 -13.23 12.98
CA ASN A 31 33.75 -14.39 12.58
C ASN A 31 32.91 -15.67 12.55
N THR A 32 33.26 -16.56 11.63
CA THR A 32 32.69 -17.90 11.46
C THR A 32 33.49 -18.88 12.29
N GLU A 33 32.85 -19.61 13.21
CA GLU A 33 33.42 -20.84 13.78
C GLU A 33 32.41 -21.97 13.67
N GLY A 34 32.85 -23.04 13.01
CA GLY A 34 32.14 -24.31 12.90
C GLY A 34 32.38 -25.20 14.12
N SER A 35 31.45 -26.12 14.36
CA SER A 35 31.67 -27.28 15.21
C SER A 35 30.72 -28.41 14.79
N THR A 36 31.30 -29.40 14.13
CA THR A 36 30.79 -30.74 13.87
C THR A 36 30.63 -31.52 15.18
N THR A 37 29.48 -32.16 15.43
CA THR A 37 29.41 -33.31 16.36
C THR A 37 28.29 -34.30 15.99
N SER A 38 28.77 -35.47 15.57
CA SER A 38 28.31 -36.87 15.70
C SER A 38 26.86 -37.26 16.02
N ALA A 39 26.45 -38.26 15.24
CA ALA A 39 25.21 -39.02 15.27
C ALA A 39 25.11 -39.98 16.46
N SER A 40 24.17 -39.75 17.37
CA SER A 40 23.52 -40.78 18.20
C SER A 40 22.20 -40.33 18.86
N THR A 41 21.45 -39.40 18.25
CA THR A 41 20.29 -38.72 18.89
C THR A 41 18.99 -38.82 18.09
N SER A 42 18.85 -39.80 17.19
CA SER A 42 17.70 -39.84 16.27
C SER A 42 16.41 -40.41 16.88
N GLU A 43 16.47 -41.34 17.83
CA GLU A 43 15.25 -42.00 18.34
C GLU A 43 14.58 -41.29 19.51
N SER A 44 15.35 -40.61 20.38
CA SER A 44 14.76 -39.76 21.44
C SER A 44 14.13 -38.48 20.86
N SER A 45 14.73 -37.91 19.80
CA SER A 45 14.24 -36.71 19.13
C SER A 45 12.88 -36.91 18.44
N VAL A 46 12.63 -38.09 17.87
CA VAL A 46 11.35 -38.38 17.21
C VAL A 46 10.22 -38.54 18.24
N ASN A 47 10.47 -39.26 19.33
CA ASN A 47 9.49 -39.42 20.40
C ASN A 47 9.19 -38.09 21.13
N GLU A 48 10.18 -37.21 21.26
CA GLU A 48 9.99 -35.87 21.83
C GLU A 48 9.19 -34.95 20.91
N ARG A 49 9.38 -35.05 19.59
CA ARG A 49 8.57 -34.34 18.58
C ARG A 49 7.12 -34.83 18.56
N VAL A 50 6.88 -36.13 18.71
CA VAL A 50 5.51 -36.69 18.76
C VAL A 50 4.76 -36.14 19.98
N ARG A 51 5.38 -36.14 21.17
CA ARG A 51 4.77 -35.55 22.37
C ARG A 51 4.50 -34.05 22.23
N MET A 52 5.37 -33.32 21.54
CA MET A 52 5.17 -31.90 21.28
C MET A 52 4.02 -31.64 20.31
N LEU A 53 3.87 -32.48 19.27
CA LEU A 53 2.75 -32.41 18.33
C LEU A 53 1.42 -32.79 18.99
N GLU A 54 1.39 -33.79 19.86
CA GLU A 54 0.23 -34.15 20.67
C GLU A 54 -0.19 -32.99 21.58
N SER A 55 0.78 -32.36 22.26
CA SER A 55 0.52 -31.18 23.08
C SER A 55 0.00 -29.98 22.27
N GLU A 56 0.48 -29.79 21.05
CA GLU A 56 0.01 -28.69 20.19
C GLU A 56 -1.38 -28.98 19.61
N LEU A 57 -1.69 -30.25 19.33
CA LEU A 57 -3.03 -30.69 18.91
C LEU A 57 -4.06 -30.48 20.02
N ASP A 58 -3.71 -30.77 21.28
CA ASP A 58 -4.56 -30.50 22.45
C ASP A 58 -4.80 -29.00 22.66
N LYS A 59 -3.79 -28.15 22.42
CA LYS A 59 -4.00 -26.69 22.45
C LYS A 59 -4.93 -26.23 21.33
N GLN A 60 -4.83 -26.83 20.15
CA GLN A 60 -5.71 -26.49 19.03
C GLN A 60 -7.15 -26.94 19.28
N SER A 61 -7.38 -28.10 19.88
CA SER A 61 -8.72 -28.57 20.22
C SER A 61 -9.41 -27.65 21.24
N VAL A 62 -8.69 -27.21 22.28
CA VAL A 62 -9.18 -26.23 23.26
C VAL A 62 -9.51 -24.89 22.59
N LYS A 63 -8.68 -24.44 21.63
CA LYS A 63 -8.93 -23.21 20.87
C LYS A 63 -10.18 -23.32 19.99
N LEU A 64 -10.41 -24.48 19.38
CA LEU A 64 -11.62 -24.74 18.59
C LEU A 64 -12.87 -24.72 19.46
N GLU A 65 -12.83 -25.33 20.65
CA GLU A 65 -13.94 -25.26 21.61
C GLU A 65 -14.24 -23.81 22.05
N GLN A 66 -13.19 -23.01 22.27
CA GLN A 66 -13.35 -21.60 22.61
C GLN A 66 -13.99 -20.79 21.48
N LEU A 67 -13.59 -21.04 20.23
CA LEU A 67 -14.19 -20.40 19.05
C LEU A 67 -15.64 -20.83 18.86
N GLN A 68 -15.95 -22.12 19.01
CA GLN A 68 -17.31 -22.63 18.92
C GLN A 68 -18.22 -22.00 19.97
N LYS A 69 -17.77 -21.90 21.22
CA LYS A 69 -18.49 -21.21 22.30
C LYS A 69 -18.74 -19.73 22.00
N THR A 70 -17.77 -19.07 21.36
CA THR A 70 -17.90 -17.66 20.95
C THR A 70 -18.96 -17.51 19.85
N ILE A 71 -19.00 -18.43 18.89
CA ILE A 71 -20.01 -18.43 17.81
C ILE A 71 -21.41 -18.65 18.39
N GLU A 72 -21.58 -19.61 19.31
CA GLU A 72 -22.88 -19.84 19.97
C GLU A 72 -23.35 -18.62 20.76
N GLN A 73 -22.43 -17.92 21.44
CA GLN A 73 -22.75 -16.68 22.14
C GLN A 73 -23.17 -15.56 21.16
N GLN A 74 -22.51 -15.45 20.01
CA GLN A 74 -22.87 -14.49 18.99
C GLN A 74 -24.24 -14.81 18.37
N GLN A 75 -24.54 -16.08 18.10
CA GLN A 75 -25.84 -16.49 17.58
C GLN A 75 -26.97 -16.16 18.57
N LYS A 76 -26.79 -16.46 19.87
CA LYS A 76 -27.77 -16.05 20.90
C LYS A 76 -27.91 -14.53 21.01
N ALA A 77 -26.82 -13.78 20.91
CA ALA A 77 -26.89 -12.32 20.91
C ALA A 77 -27.70 -11.80 19.72
N ILE A 78 -27.51 -12.36 18.53
CA ILE A 78 -28.28 -12.02 17.33
C ILE A 78 -29.76 -12.37 17.52
N GLU A 79 -30.10 -13.54 18.06
CA GLU A 79 -31.49 -13.94 18.34
C GLU A 79 -32.17 -12.99 19.34
N THR A 80 -31.47 -12.58 20.40
CA THR A 80 -32.01 -11.62 21.38
C THR A 80 -32.21 -10.22 20.80
N LEU A 81 -31.36 -9.81 19.84
CA LEU A 81 -31.54 -8.55 19.13
C LEU A 81 -32.71 -8.63 18.15
N LEU A 82 -32.86 -9.76 17.45
CA LEU A 82 -33.95 -9.98 16.51
C LEU A 82 -35.31 -10.01 17.23
N THR A 83 -35.40 -10.71 18.37
CA THR A 83 -36.61 -10.71 19.22
C THR A 83 -36.92 -9.34 19.82
N LYS A 84 -35.91 -8.53 20.19
CA LYS A 84 -36.11 -7.13 20.60
C LYS A 84 -36.61 -6.24 19.47
N LEU A 85 -36.18 -6.48 18.22
CA LEU A 85 -36.73 -5.78 17.05
C LEU A 85 -38.15 -6.22 16.71
N SER A 86 -38.45 -7.52 16.76
CA SER A 86 -39.80 -8.05 16.49
C SER A 86 -40.82 -7.74 17.59
N GLY A 87 -40.37 -7.50 18.84
CA GLY A 87 -41.22 -7.12 19.97
C GLY A 87 -41.78 -5.69 19.91
N ASN A 88 -41.34 -4.87 18.95
CA ASN A 88 -41.81 -3.49 18.77
C ASN A 88 -42.92 -3.34 17.71
N ALA A 89 -43.50 -4.44 17.22
CA ALA A 89 -44.63 -4.40 16.30
C ALA A 89 -45.92 -4.94 16.96
N ARG A 90 -46.84 -4.03 17.28
CA ARG A 90 -48.29 -4.32 17.42
C ARG A 90 -49.09 -3.20 16.74
N PRO A 91 -50.35 -3.46 16.36
CA PRO A 91 -50.72 -3.55 14.95
C PRO A 91 -51.80 -2.52 14.57
N THR A 92 -51.87 -2.15 13.30
CA THR A 92 -53.11 -1.61 12.72
C THR A 92 -53.34 -2.21 11.35
N SER A 93 -54.51 -2.81 11.25
CA SER A 93 -55.18 -3.49 10.14
C SER A 93 -55.56 -2.57 8.99
N ASN A 94 -55.55 -3.14 7.77
CA ASN A 94 -56.62 -3.16 6.75
C ASN A 94 -55.93 -3.56 5.41
N THR A 95 -56.17 -4.74 4.81
CA THR A 95 -57.34 -5.09 3.96
C THR A 95 -57.42 -4.11 2.77
N GLU A 96 -57.22 -4.43 1.49
CA GLU A 96 -57.47 -5.63 0.65
C GLU A 96 -56.66 -5.52 -0.68
N THR A 97 -56.26 -6.69 -1.22
CA THR A 97 -56.40 -7.22 -2.61
C THR A 97 -56.47 -6.23 -3.79
N THR A 98 -55.78 -6.31 -4.94
CA THR A 98 -55.51 -7.41 -5.92
C THR A 98 -54.67 -6.73 -7.03
N THR A 99 -53.63 -7.28 -7.67
CA THR A 99 -53.65 -8.11 -8.90
C THR A 99 -52.24 -8.10 -9.51
N ALA A 100 -51.87 -9.21 -10.14
CA ALA A 100 -50.62 -9.50 -10.82
C ALA A 100 -50.30 -8.61 -12.05
N ALA A 101 -49.00 -8.43 -12.36
CA ALA A 101 -48.39 -8.67 -13.69
C ALA A 101 -46.96 -8.09 -13.83
N THR A 102 -45.99 -8.98 -14.07
CA THR A 102 -45.03 -9.03 -15.20
C THR A 102 -44.09 -7.86 -15.56
N ALA A 103 -42.82 -8.25 -15.83
CA ALA A 103 -41.84 -7.69 -16.79
C ALA A 103 -41.23 -6.30 -16.52
N GLN A 104 -39.92 -6.22 -16.24
CA GLN A 104 -38.77 -6.16 -17.17
C GLN A 104 -38.43 -4.74 -17.70
N ALA A 105 -37.15 -4.40 -17.46
CA ALA A 105 -36.24 -3.62 -18.30
C ALA A 105 -36.30 -2.08 -18.36
N THR A 106 -35.11 -1.54 -18.06
CA THR A 106 -34.39 -0.42 -18.72
C THR A 106 -34.82 1.04 -18.49
N SER A 107 -33.92 1.74 -17.82
CA SER A 107 -33.24 2.98 -18.25
C SER A 107 -34.10 4.16 -18.73
N SER A 108 -34.22 5.18 -17.89
CA SER A 108 -34.04 6.57 -18.34
C SER A 108 -33.69 7.49 -17.19
N ILE A 109 -32.71 8.34 -17.48
CA ILE A 109 -32.22 9.47 -16.71
C ILE A 109 -33.29 10.56 -16.75
N THR A 110 -33.73 11.04 -15.59
CA THR A 110 -34.36 12.36 -15.46
C THR A 110 -34.00 12.97 -14.11
N VAL A 111 -33.24 14.07 -14.17
CA VAL A 111 -33.04 15.03 -13.07
C VAL A 111 -34.30 15.90 -12.97
N PRO A 112 -34.75 16.22 -11.76
CA PRO A 112 -35.04 17.62 -11.48
C PRO A 112 -34.37 18.09 -10.19
N THR A 113 -33.66 19.19 -10.35
CA THR A 113 -33.32 20.19 -9.34
C THR A 113 -34.55 20.63 -8.55
N ASN A 114 -34.42 20.78 -7.23
CA ASN A 114 -34.86 21.98 -6.51
C ASN A 114 -34.24 22.06 -5.12
N ASP A 115 -33.59 23.20 -4.88
CA ASP A 115 -33.15 23.69 -3.58
C ASP A 115 -34.32 23.84 -2.60
N SER A 116 -34.09 23.49 -1.33
CA SER A 116 -34.55 24.27 -0.18
C SER A 116 -33.82 23.86 1.09
N ALA A 117 -33.22 24.87 1.73
CA ALA A 117 -32.49 24.79 2.98
C ALA A 117 -33.38 24.44 4.18
N GLY A 118 -32.88 23.57 5.06
CA GLY A 118 -33.42 23.28 6.38
C GLY A 118 -32.34 22.66 7.28
N ALA A 119 -32.15 23.23 8.46
CA ALA A 119 -31.08 22.96 9.43
C ALA A 119 -31.07 21.50 9.99
N PRO A 120 -29.96 21.04 10.61
CA PRO A 120 -29.57 19.64 10.64
C PRO A 120 -30.32 18.83 11.70
N ALA A 121 -31.13 17.86 11.24
CA ALA A 121 -31.55 16.76 12.08
C ALA A 121 -30.36 15.82 12.30
N GLN A 122 -30.00 15.59 13.57
CA GLN A 122 -29.04 14.58 14.00
C GLN A 122 -29.47 13.20 13.49
N GLN A 123 -28.96 12.84 12.32
CA GLN A 123 -28.97 11.46 11.85
C GLN A 123 -28.11 10.65 12.79
N THR A 124 -28.76 9.86 13.65
CA THR A 124 -28.12 8.74 14.33
C THR A 124 -27.33 7.96 13.29
N PRO A 125 -26.00 7.80 13.45
CA PRO A 125 -25.19 7.17 12.44
C PRO A 125 -25.73 5.77 12.17
N THR A 126 -26.05 5.49 10.91
CA THR A 126 -26.49 4.20 10.39
C THR A 126 -25.49 3.14 10.83
N VAL A 127 -25.94 1.90 11.03
CA VAL A 127 -25.09 0.81 11.57
C VAL A 127 -23.79 0.65 10.78
N GLU A 128 -23.84 0.87 9.46
CA GLU A 128 -22.66 0.91 8.57
C GLU A 128 -21.65 1.99 8.97
N GLN A 129 -22.09 3.23 9.24
CA GLN A 129 -21.22 4.32 9.69
C GLN A 129 -20.62 4.04 11.08
N ARG A 130 -21.34 3.31 11.93
CA ARG A 130 -20.81 2.87 13.24
C ARG A 130 -19.79 1.75 13.07
N LEU A 131 -20.03 0.79 12.17
CA LEU A 131 -19.10 -0.28 11.87
C LEU A 131 -17.81 0.27 11.23
N THR A 132 -17.91 1.20 10.28
CA THR A 132 -16.74 1.87 9.69
C THR A 132 -15.95 2.68 10.73
N LYS A 133 -16.64 3.33 11.68
CA LYS A 133 -15.96 4.01 12.80
C LYS A 133 -15.30 3.01 13.74
N LEU A 134 -15.92 1.88 14.02
CA LEU A 134 -15.38 0.84 14.89
C LEU A 134 -14.22 0.09 14.24
N GLU A 135 -14.27 -0.22 12.95
CA GLU A 135 -13.15 -0.77 12.18
C GLU A 135 -12.00 0.24 12.10
N GLY A 136 -12.30 1.50 11.76
CA GLY A 136 -11.32 2.58 11.77
C GLY A 136 -10.71 2.87 13.15
N GLN A 137 -11.38 2.46 14.23
CA GLN A 137 -10.91 2.56 15.61
C GLN A 137 -10.22 1.27 16.09
N ALA A 138 -10.59 0.11 15.56
CA ALA A 138 -10.02 -1.20 15.89
C ALA A 138 -8.64 -1.43 15.28
N LEU A 139 -8.31 -0.77 14.16
CA LEU A 139 -6.96 -0.79 13.57
C LEU A 139 -6.01 0.27 14.16
N ARG A 140 -6.43 1.01 15.20
CA ARG A 140 -5.59 1.98 15.91
C ARG A 140 -4.99 1.35 17.15
N LEU A 141 -3.77 0.85 17.04
CA LEU A 141 -2.97 0.42 18.19
C LEU A 141 -2.24 1.65 18.75
N GLY A 142 -2.97 2.49 19.49
CA GLY A 142 -2.45 3.77 19.97
C GLY A 142 -2.33 4.81 18.84
N PRO A 143 -1.20 5.55 18.72
CA PRO A 143 -0.99 6.52 17.63
C PRO A 143 -0.75 5.84 16.27
N LEU A 144 -0.48 4.53 16.26
CA LEU A 144 -0.24 3.73 15.06
C LEU A 144 -1.56 3.34 14.41
N ARG A 145 -1.68 3.64 13.12
CA ARG A 145 -2.77 3.22 12.24
C ARG A 145 -2.21 2.18 11.29
N LEU A 146 -2.74 0.97 11.39
CA LEU A 146 -2.44 -0.08 10.41
C LEU A 146 -3.48 0.00 9.30
N SER A 147 -3.05 0.04 8.05
CA SER A 147 -3.93 -0.10 6.90
C SER A 147 -3.28 -0.96 5.83
N GLY A 148 -3.97 -1.29 4.75
CA GLY A 148 -3.40 -2.14 3.73
C GLY A 148 -4.40 -2.55 2.66
N ASP A 149 -3.88 -3.19 1.62
CA ASP A 149 -4.68 -3.81 0.59
C ASP A 149 -4.18 -5.23 0.28
N PHE A 150 -5.12 -6.07 -0.13
CA PHE A 150 -4.84 -7.34 -0.78
C PHE A 150 -5.57 -7.35 -2.12
N ARG A 151 -4.83 -7.64 -3.18
CA ARG A 151 -5.37 -7.71 -4.55
C ARG A 151 -4.95 -9.03 -5.17
N LEU A 152 -5.94 -9.75 -5.70
CA LEU A 152 -5.72 -10.93 -6.54
C LEU A 152 -6.13 -10.60 -7.97
N ARG A 153 -5.28 -10.93 -8.94
CA ARG A 153 -5.49 -10.69 -10.37
C ARG A 153 -5.20 -11.96 -11.14
N PHE A 154 -6.06 -12.25 -12.10
CA PHE A 154 -5.83 -13.31 -13.08
C PHE A 154 -5.95 -12.69 -14.47
N ASP A 155 -4.91 -12.83 -15.28
CA ASP A 155 -4.85 -12.38 -16.67
C ASP A 155 -4.55 -13.53 -17.61
N GLY A 156 -5.24 -13.56 -18.75
CA GLY A 156 -5.08 -14.56 -19.78
C GLY A 156 -4.90 -13.90 -21.13
N ILE A 157 -3.74 -14.07 -21.75
CA ILE A 157 -3.50 -13.66 -23.13
C ILE A 157 -3.55 -14.92 -23.99
N PHE A 158 -4.64 -15.03 -24.74
CA PHE A 158 -4.87 -16.12 -25.68
C PHE A 158 -4.98 -15.53 -27.08
N ARG A 159 -3.95 -15.75 -27.90
CA ARG A 159 -3.90 -15.32 -29.30
C ARG A 159 -3.59 -16.51 -30.18
N SER A 160 -4.45 -16.76 -31.15
CA SER A 160 -4.21 -17.73 -32.22
C SER A 160 -3.10 -17.20 -33.13
N ALA A 161 -2.32 -18.11 -33.72
CA ALA A 161 -1.35 -17.75 -34.75
C ALA A 161 -2.04 -17.06 -35.94
N SER A 162 -1.43 -16.00 -36.47
CA SER A 162 -1.87 -15.43 -37.74
C SER A 162 -1.53 -16.38 -38.90
N ALA A 163 -2.27 -16.27 -40.01
CA ALA A 163 -1.87 -16.94 -41.25
C ALA A 163 -0.43 -16.53 -41.63
N PRO A 164 0.33 -17.38 -42.35
CA PRO A 164 1.69 -17.04 -42.78
C PRO A 164 1.69 -15.72 -43.56
N GLY A 165 2.42 -14.72 -43.07
CA GLY A 165 2.49 -13.36 -43.59
C GLY A 165 3.42 -12.51 -42.73
N ASP A 166 3.75 -11.29 -43.17
CA ASP A 166 4.69 -10.40 -42.47
C ASP A 166 3.95 -9.23 -41.79
N PRO A 167 4.04 -9.05 -40.45
CA PRO A 167 4.72 -9.91 -39.48
C PRO A 167 3.87 -11.10 -39.04
N SER A 168 4.49 -12.29 -38.94
CA SER A 168 3.81 -13.48 -38.42
C SER A 168 3.72 -13.39 -36.90
N LEU A 169 2.49 -13.43 -36.38
CA LEU A 169 2.25 -13.44 -34.94
C LEU A 169 2.24 -14.87 -34.44
N THR A 170 3.11 -15.17 -33.48
CA THR A 170 3.18 -16.48 -32.82
C THR A 170 1.94 -16.73 -31.96
N HIS A 171 1.50 -17.98 -31.92
CA HIS A 171 0.51 -18.45 -30.95
C HIS A 171 0.96 -18.10 -29.52
N SER A 172 0.09 -17.47 -28.75
CA SER A 172 0.37 -17.05 -27.37
C SER A 172 -0.74 -17.55 -26.47
N GLN A 173 -0.42 -18.50 -25.60
CA GLN A 173 -1.27 -18.92 -24.48
C GLN A 173 -0.52 -18.61 -23.19
N ASN A 174 -0.84 -17.50 -22.56
CA ASN A 174 -0.22 -17.09 -21.31
C ASN A 174 -1.33 -16.81 -20.29
N ALA A 175 -1.47 -17.71 -19.31
CA ALA A 175 -2.34 -17.54 -18.17
C ALA A 175 -1.49 -17.23 -16.95
N ARG A 176 -1.75 -16.09 -16.31
CA ARG A 176 -0.96 -15.59 -15.20
C ARG A 176 -1.86 -15.20 -14.05
N ALA A 177 -1.61 -15.80 -12.89
CA ALA A 177 -2.13 -15.34 -11.63
C ALA A 177 -1.09 -14.43 -10.97
N ARG A 178 -1.58 -13.36 -10.34
CA ARG A 178 -0.79 -12.36 -9.62
C ARG A 178 -1.49 -11.96 -8.34
N TYR A 179 -0.73 -11.72 -7.29
CA TYR A 179 -1.25 -11.14 -6.07
C TYR A 179 -0.39 -9.98 -5.61
N ARG A 180 -1.01 -9.07 -4.86
CA ARG A 180 -0.35 -7.94 -4.23
C ARG A 180 -0.84 -7.86 -2.81
N LEU A 181 0.08 -7.80 -1.88
CA LEU A 181 -0.19 -7.51 -0.47
C LEU A 181 0.56 -6.25 -0.10
N ARG A 182 -0.16 -5.26 0.44
CA ARG A 182 0.39 -4.01 0.98
C ARG A 182 -0.06 -3.82 2.41
N LEU A 183 0.88 -3.50 3.29
CA LEU A 183 0.65 -3.19 4.69
C LEU A 183 1.25 -1.81 4.96
N ASN A 184 0.40 -0.84 5.24
CA ASN A 184 0.76 0.53 5.59
C ASN A 184 0.73 0.70 7.11
N PHE A 185 1.71 1.44 7.60
CA PHE A 185 1.91 1.79 8.99
C PHE A 185 2.01 3.32 9.05
N ASP A 186 0.96 3.97 9.50
CA ASP A 186 0.93 5.42 9.67
C ASP A 186 1.01 5.76 11.15
N THR A 187 1.84 6.72 11.54
CA THR A 187 1.84 7.27 12.90
C THR A 187 1.99 8.76 12.88
N ASP A 188 1.18 9.44 13.70
CA ASP A 188 1.33 10.86 13.94
C ASP A 188 2.31 11.02 15.11
N LEU A 189 3.53 11.48 14.84
CA LEU A 189 4.57 11.70 15.85
C LEU A 189 4.27 12.99 16.62
N TYR A 190 3.91 14.04 15.87
CA TYR A 190 3.51 15.35 16.36
C TYR A 190 2.37 15.91 15.49
N PRO A 191 1.65 16.96 15.91
CA PRO A 191 0.60 17.57 15.10
C PRO A 191 1.05 18.09 13.73
N THR A 192 2.35 18.32 13.56
CA THR A 192 2.99 18.80 12.33
C THR A 192 3.90 17.75 11.69
N LEU A 193 4.07 16.57 12.30
CA LEU A 193 5.02 15.55 11.85
C LEU A 193 4.39 14.16 11.90
N SER A 194 4.26 13.52 10.75
CA SER A 194 3.74 12.16 10.62
C SER A 194 4.79 11.27 9.96
N PHE A 195 4.73 9.97 10.24
CA PHE A 195 5.55 8.97 9.59
C PHE A 195 4.65 7.95 8.88
N HIS A 196 5.06 7.56 7.69
CA HIS A 196 4.43 6.54 6.89
C HIS A 196 5.46 5.47 6.51
N GLY A 197 5.13 4.21 6.74
CA GLY A 197 5.86 3.07 6.23
C GLY A 197 4.92 2.12 5.50
N GLN A 198 5.38 1.52 4.40
CA GLN A 198 4.63 0.51 3.67
C GLN A 198 5.52 -0.71 3.42
N LEU A 199 5.01 -1.88 3.78
CA LEU A 199 5.53 -3.16 3.34
C LEU A 199 4.68 -3.66 2.16
N ALA A 200 5.32 -4.08 1.08
CA ALA A 200 4.62 -4.65 -0.08
C ALA A 200 5.32 -5.90 -0.61
N THR A 201 4.55 -6.79 -1.21
CA THR A 201 5.09 -7.84 -2.09
C THR A 201 5.55 -7.22 -3.40
N GLY A 202 6.43 -7.92 -4.11
CA GLY A 202 6.78 -7.58 -5.49
C GLY A 202 8.03 -8.34 -5.98
N PRO A 203 8.26 -8.39 -7.29
CA PRO A 203 9.48 -8.94 -7.87
C PRO A 203 10.71 -8.09 -7.49
N ILE A 204 11.80 -8.75 -7.06
CA ILE A 204 13.08 -8.09 -6.69
C ILE A 204 13.65 -7.26 -7.85
N ASN A 205 13.47 -7.75 -9.06
CA ASN A 205 14.13 -7.25 -10.26
C ASN A 205 13.24 -6.36 -11.15
N ASN A 206 12.05 -5.98 -10.68
CA ASN A 206 11.15 -5.13 -11.47
C ASN A 206 10.51 -4.03 -10.59
N PRO A 207 11.02 -2.78 -10.68
CA PRO A 207 10.51 -1.67 -9.87
C PRO A 207 9.17 -1.09 -10.38
N LEU A 208 8.66 -1.57 -11.52
CA LEU A 208 7.44 -1.07 -12.14
C LEU A 208 6.18 -1.76 -11.62
N THR A 209 6.31 -2.78 -10.77
CA THR A 209 5.13 -3.48 -10.25
C THR A 209 5.34 -4.03 -8.85
N ALA A 210 4.29 -3.92 -8.04
CA ALA A 210 4.18 -4.63 -6.76
C ALA A 210 3.39 -5.95 -6.89
N ASP A 211 3.04 -6.37 -8.11
CA ASP A 211 2.34 -7.63 -8.33
C ASP A 211 3.33 -8.80 -8.32
N GLN A 212 3.16 -9.72 -7.39
CA GLN A 212 3.91 -10.96 -7.31
C GLN A 212 3.23 -12.04 -8.16
N ASP A 213 3.98 -12.61 -9.10
CA ASP A 213 3.53 -13.73 -9.93
C ASP A 213 3.53 -15.04 -9.13
N PHE A 214 2.60 -15.94 -9.45
CA PHE A 214 2.51 -17.30 -8.87
C PHE A 214 3.52 -18.28 -9.49
N SER A 215 4.42 -17.82 -10.36
CA SER A 215 5.28 -18.67 -11.19
C SER A 215 6.37 -19.43 -10.42
N ALA A 216 6.66 -19.05 -9.17
CA ALA A 216 7.65 -19.72 -8.35
C ALA A 216 7.02 -20.77 -7.44
N ILE A 217 7.28 -22.05 -7.71
CA ILE A 217 6.79 -23.19 -6.92
C ILE A 217 7.62 -23.45 -5.65
N THR A 218 8.88 -23.02 -5.61
CA THR A 218 9.81 -23.28 -4.50
C THR A 218 10.39 -22.01 -3.89
N ALA A 219 10.39 -20.90 -4.61
CA ALA A 219 10.92 -19.64 -4.09
C ALA A 219 9.88 -18.98 -3.19
N ARG A 220 10.31 -18.59 -1.98
CA ARG A 220 9.48 -17.78 -1.09
C ARG A 220 9.41 -16.36 -1.64
N HIS A 221 8.22 -15.79 -1.65
CA HIS A 221 8.04 -14.41 -2.07
C HIS A 221 8.37 -13.45 -0.92
N PRO A 222 9.36 -12.56 -1.08
CA PRO A 222 9.75 -11.61 -0.03
C PRO A 222 8.74 -10.48 0.15
N LEU A 223 8.81 -9.84 1.32
CA LEU A 223 8.18 -8.55 1.62
C LEU A 223 9.26 -7.46 1.60
N PHE A 224 9.00 -6.38 0.89
CA PHE A 224 9.89 -5.23 0.78
C PHE A 224 9.33 -4.02 1.48
N ILE A 225 10.24 -3.16 1.96
CA ILE A 225 9.89 -1.79 2.31
C ILE A 225 9.65 -1.04 1.02
N ASN A 226 8.39 -0.80 0.70
CA ASN A 226 8.01 -0.12 -0.53
C ASN A 226 8.05 1.40 -0.35
N GLU A 227 7.52 1.89 0.76
CA GLU A 227 7.52 3.30 1.15
C GLU A 227 8.02 3.45 2.57
N ALA A 228 8.78 4.51 2.82
CA ALA A 228 9.23 4.88 4.17
C ALA A 228 9.60 6.35 4.14
N TRP A 229 8.73 7.19 4.67
CA TRP A 229 8.90 8.63 4.60
C TRP A 229 8.29 9.34 5.80
N ILE A 230 8.81 10.54 6.05
CA ILE A 230 8.32 11.45 7.08
C ILE A 230 7.59 12.58 6.37
N ASP A 231 6.41 12.93 6.86
CA ASP A 231 5.64 14.10 6.45
C ASP A 231 5.82 15.22 7.46
N TYR A 232 6.18 16.41 7.00
CA TYR A 232 6.23 17.61 7.80
C TYR A 232 5.26 18.66 7.25
N HIS A 233 4.25 19.00 8.05
CA HIS A 233 3.24 20.02 7.77
C HIS A 233 3.34 21.16 8.79
N PRO A 234 4.26 22.12 8.60
CA PRO A 234 4.36 23.27 9.51
C PRO A 234 3.10 24.14 9.49
N THR A 235 2.40 24.16 8.35
CA THR A 235 1.13 24.88 8.18
C THR A 235 0.20 24.06 7.29
N LYS A 236 -1.09 24.41 7.26
CA LYS A 236 -2.07 23.76 6.35
C LYS A 236 -1.76 23.96 4.86
N SER A 237 -0.90 24.90 4.52
CA SER A 237 -0.55 25.25 3.14
C SER A 237 0.74 24.61 2.66
N ILE A 238 1.60 24.10 3.55
CA ILE A 238 2.93 23.57 3.21
C ILE A 238 3.01 22.12 3.65
N GLN A 239 3.48 21.28 2.74
CA GLN A 239 3.78 19.88 2.99
C GLN A 239 5.16 19.55 2.46
N LEU A 240 6.01 19.00 3.31
CA LEU A 240 7.36 18.55 2.96
C LEU A 240 7.48 17.07 3.34
N GLN A 241 7.67 16.20 2.36
CA GLN A 241 7.91 14.78 2.60
C GLN A 241 9.35 14.44 2.26
N GLY A 242 9.97 13.55 3.03
CA GLY A 242 11.33 13.07 2.77
C GLY A 242 11.46 11.58 3.06
N GLY A 243 12.16 10.87 2.17
CA GLY A 243 12.42 9.44 2.29
C GLY A 243 12.18 8.69 1.00
N ARG A 244 11.70 7.45 1.11
CA ARG A 244 11.24 6.66 -0.04
C ARG A 244 9.76 6.95 -0.27
N VAL A 245 9.49 7.93 -1.12
CA VAL A 245 8.18 8.56 -1.36
C VAL A 245 7.55 8.09 -2.67
N GLN A 246 6.23 8.23 -2.77
CA GLN A 246 5.54 8.22 -4.05
C GLN A 246 5.94 9.45 -4.87
N GLU A 247 5.89 9.34 -6.19
CA GLU A 247 6.07 10.50 -7.06
C GLU A 247 4.99 11.56 -6.84
N ILE A 248 5.39 12.83 -6.72
CA ILE A 248 4.49 13.97 -6.50
C ILE A 248 3.55 14.27 -7.69
N PHE A 249 3.90 13.85 -8.91
CA PHE A 249 3.07 14.02 -10.12
C PHE A 249 2.38 12.73 -10.58
N ALA A 250 2.43 11.66 -9.78
CA ALA A 250 1.65 10.47 -10.05
C ALA A 250 0.16 10.84 -9.96
N ASP A 251 -0.51 10.82 -11.10
CA ASP A 251 -1.92 11.21 -11.25
C ASP A 251 -2.82 10.01 -11.58
N ASN A 252 -2.32 8.78 -11.40
CA ASN A 252 -2.92 7.52 -11.83
C ASN A 252 -3.29 7.47 -13.34
N SER A 253 -2.95 8.50 -14.13
CA SER A 253 -3.20 8.55 -15.58
C SER A 253 -2.07 7.88 -16.37
N ARG A 254 -1.03 7.40 -15.66
CA ARG A 254 0.15 6.68 -16.19
C ARG A 254 0.98 7.50 -17.17
N PHE A 255 0.82 8.83 -17.21
CA PHE A 255 1.45 9.66 -18.24
C PHE A 255 2.97 9.79 -18.08
N LEU A 256 3.46 9.88 -16.84
CA LEU A 256 4.90 9.99 -16.56
C LEU A 256 5.45 8.72 -15.92
N PHE A 257 4.83 8.26 -14.83
CA PHE A 257 5.30 7.09 -14.06
C PHE A 257 4.11 6.21 -13.65
N ASP A 258 4.37 4.91 -13.49
CA ASP A 258 3.37 3.97 -12.94
C ASP A 258 3.20 4.21 -11.43
N ASP A 259 2.01 3.93 -10.90
CA ASP A 259 1.63 4.15 -9.50
C ASP A 259 2.41 3.25 -8.53
N ASP A 260 3.19 2.30 -9.05
CA ASP A 260 4.03 1.38 -8.30
C ASP A 260 5.49 1.86 -8.17
N ILE A 261 5.90 2.91 -8.90
CA ILE A 261 7.27 3.44 -8.84
C ILE A 261 7.46 4.28 -7.58
N ARG A 262 8.57 4.07 -6.88
CA ARG A 262 8.93 4.79 -5.65
C ARG A 262 10.31 5.41 -5.77
N PHE A 263 10.41 6.68 -5.41
CA PHE A 263 11.64 7.43 -5.49
C PHE A 263 12.22 7.66 -4.10
N ASN A 264 13.54 7.64 -3.99
CA ASN A 264 14.22 8.15 -2.81
C ASN A 264 14.44 9.64 -3.01
N GLY A 265 13.93 10.49 -2.13
CA GLY A 265 14.02 11.92 -2.31
C GLY A 265 13.07 12.72 -1.42
N PHE A 266 12.72 13.90 -1.91
CA PHE A 266 11.90 14.88 -1.23
C PHE A 266 10.75 15.35 -2.12
N ASN A 267 9.58 15.49 -1.53
CA ASN A 267 8.41 16.09 -2.17
C ASN A 267 8.03 17.37 -1.42
N GLU A 268 7.73 18.42 -2.16
CA GLU A 268 7.32 19.71 -1.63
C GLU A 268 6.02 20.13 -2.28
N LYS A 269 5.01 20.42 -1.46
CA LYS A 269 3.72 20.91 -1.94
C LYS A 269 3.35 22.19 -1.19
N TYR A 270 2.96 23.20 -1.96
CA TYR A 270 2.44 24.45 -1.45
C TYR A 270 1.07 24.75 -2.08
N VAL A 271 0.05 24.94 -1.23
CA VAL A 271 -1.31 25.27 -1.65
C VAL A 271 -1.66 26.68 -1.19
N ALA A 272 -1.85 27.57 -2.17
CA ALA A 272 -2.35 28.92 -1.96
C ALA A 272 -3.86 28.95 -2.25
N THR A 273 -4.69 28.90 -1.21
CA THR A 273 -6.13 29.09 -1.32
C THR A 273 -6.46 30.57 -1.42
N MET A 274 -7.08 31.00 -2.50
CA MET A 274 -7.53 32.38 -2.65
C MET A 274 -8.94 32.51 -2.10
N LYS A 275 -9.17 33.46 -1.19
CA LYS A 275 -10.55 33.82 -0.79
C LYS A 275 -11.25 34.32 -2.05
N LYS A 276 -12.44 33.78 -2.36
CA LYS A 276 -13.27 34.17 -3.50
C LYS A 276 -13.38 35.70 -3.54
N ARG A 277 -12.52 36.35 -4.32
CA ARG A 277 -12.76 37.69 -4.83
C ARG A 277 -13.75 37.50 -5.96
N ASN A 278 -14.79 38.32 -5.96
CA ASN A 278 -16.08 38.14 -6.63
C ASN A 278 -16.07 37.89 -8.16
N ASP A 279 -14.91 37.69 -8.79
CA ASP A 279 -14.73 37.50 -10.24
C ASP A 279 -13.64 36.47 -10.63
N ALA A 280 -12.96 35.83 -9.67
CA ALA A 280 -11.94 34.84 -9.97
C ALA A 280 -12.50 33.41 -9.87
N TYR A 281 -12.58 32.70 -11.00
CA TYR A 281 -12.97 31.28 -11.07
C TYR A 281 -11.94 30.31 -10.46
N ILE A 282 -10.80 30.81 -9.99
CA ILE A 282 -9.71 30.01 -9.41
C ILE A 282 -9.85 30.01 -7.89
N SER A 283 -10.11 28.83 -7.31
CA SER A 283 -10.26 28.63 -5.86
C SER A 283 -8.93 28.41 -5.12
N SER A 284 -7.97 27.76 -5.78
CA SER A 284 -6.65 27.50 -5.23
C SER A 284 -5.62 27.32 -6.33
N VAL A 285 -4.38 27.72 -6.03
CA VAL A 285 -3.22 27.39 -6.85
C VAL A 285 -2.32 26.47 -6.05
N GLU A 286 -1.89 25.38 -6.67
CA GLU A 286 -1.03 24.38 -6.06
C GLU A 286 0.31 24.32 -6.80
N PHE A 287 1.39 24.39 -6.04
CA PHE A 287 2.75 24.22 -6.52
C PHE A 287 3.29 22.90 -5.95
N ARG A 288 3.82 22.06 -6.83
CA ARG A 288 4.44 20.77 -6.51
C ARG A 288 5.86 20.77 -7.03
N ALA A 289 6.80 20.31 -6.20
CA ALA A 289 8.17 20.06 -6.60
C ALA A 289 8.63 18.73 -6.02
N GLY A 290 9.43 17.99 -6.78
CA GLY A 290 10.05 16.73 -6.36
C GLY A 290 11.55 16.78 -6.62
N GLN A 291 12.34 16.39 -5.63
CA GLN A 291 13.79 16.25 -5.72
C GLN A 291 14.16 14.79 -5.47
N TYR A 292 14.49 14.04 -6.53
CA TYR A 292 14.75 12.60 -6.43
C TYR A 292 16.23 12.27 -6.64
N ILE A 293 16.74 11.34 -5.84
CA ILE A 293 18.13 10.90 -5.86
C ILE A 293 18.20 9.60 -6.65
N PHE A 294 18.76 9.68 -7.86
CA PHE A 294 19.06 8.54 -8.71
C PHE A 294 20.53 8.17 -8.56
N SER A 295 20.85 7.48 -7.46
CA SER A 295 22.17 6.87 -7.31
C SER A 295 22.07 5.39 -7.63
N ASN A 296 22.98 4.91 -8.49
CA ASN A 296 23.23 3.48 -8.63
C ASN A 296 24.51 3.17 -7.85
N PRO A 297 24.42 2.72 -6.59
CA PRO A 297 25.61 2.40 -5.81
C PRO A 297 26.34 1.15 -6.34
N ASN A 298 25.68 0.31 -7.15
CA ASN A 298 26.27 -0.88 -7.77
C ASN A 298 26.99 -0.54 -9.08
N VAL A 299 27.98 0.35 -8.97
CA VAL A 299 28.95 0.54 -10.05
C VAL A 299 29.95 -0.60 -9.97
N ALA A 300 29.86 -1.58 -10.88
CA ALA A 300 30.81 -2.68 -10.93
C ALA A 300 32.20 -2.13 -11.28
N ILE A 301 33.14 -2.21 -10.35
CA ILE A 301 34.55 -1.87 -10.62
C ILE A 301 35.19 -3.11 -11.25
N ILE A 302 35.92 -2.91 -12.35
CA ILE A 302 36.66 -4.00 -13.01
C ILE A 302 37.77 -4.45 -12.08
N THR A 303 37.63 -5.65 -11.53
CA THR A 303 38.64 -6.27 -10.65
C THR A 303 39.68 -7.02 -11.46
N PRO A 304 40.92 -7.19 -10.94
CA PRO A 304 41.91 -8.06 -11.54
C PRO A 304 41.35 -9.47 -11.74
N GLY A 305 41.42 -9.99 -12.97
CA GLY A 305 40.94 -11.34 -13.30
C GLY A 305 39.46 -11.45 -13.69
N SER A 306 38.69 -10.36 -13.63
CA SER A 306 37.33 -10.32 -14.19
C SER A 306 37.34 -10.55 -15.72
N PRO A 307 36.25 -11.05 -16.32
CA PRO A 307 36.14 -11.21 -17.77
C PRO A 307 36.40 -9.90 -18.54
N LEU A 308 36.01 -8.76 -17.97
CA LEU A 308 36.26 -7.43 -18.52
C LEU A 308 37.75 -7.06 -18.47
N ALA A 309 38.45 -7.37 -17.38
CA ALA A 309 39.91 -7.22 -17.30
C ALA A 309 40.63 -8.13 -18.31
N LYS A 310 40.13 -9.35 -18.54
CA LYS A 310 40.66 -10.27 -19.56
C LYS A 310 40.36 -9.79 -21.00
N ALA A 311 39.27 -9.06 -21.19
CA ALA A 311 38.89 -8.44 -22.46
C ALA A 311 39.65 -7.12 -22.75
N GLY A 312 40.56 -6.71 -21.86
CA GLY A 312 41.41 -5.53 -22.03
C GLY A 312 40.85 -4.24 -21.42
N GLU A 313 39.74 -4.30 -20.66
CA GLU A 313 39.29 -3.14 -19.90
C GLU A 313 40.20 -2.87 -18.69
N VAL A 314 40.35 -1.59 -18.34
CA VAL A 314 41.30 -1.14 -17.34
C VAL A 314 40.83 -1.54 -15.94
N VAL A 315 41.67 -2.28 -15.22
CA VAL A 315 41.40 -2.63 -13.82
C VAL A 315 41.28 -1.36 -12.97
N GLY A 316 40.24 -1.29 -12.14
CA GLY A 316 39.95 -0.12 -11.32
C GLY A 316 39.07 0.94 -12.00
N THR A 317 38.71 0.77 -13.28
CA THR A 317 37.67 1.59 -13.90
C THR A 317 36.29 0.97 -13.74
N ILE A 318 35.27 1.79 -14.01
CA ILE A 318 33.86 1.40 -13.97
C ILE A 318 33.57 0.52 -15.19
N GLY A 319 33.20 -0.74 -14.93
CA GLY A 319 32.65 -1.62 -15.95
C GLY A 319 31.25 -1.16 -16.33
N ARG A 320 30.96 -1.05 -17.63
CA ARG A 320 29.60 -0.70 -18.08
C ARG A 320 28.63 -1.79 -17.66
N SER A 321 27.76 -1.52 -16.69
CA SER A 321 26.65 -2.41 -16.36
C SER A 321 25.67 -2.42 -17.54
N ALA A 322 25.42 -3.59 -18.14
CA ALA A 322 24.50 -3.76 -19.27
C ALA A 322 23.01 -3.57 -18.93
N ASN A 323 22.67 -3.08 -17.74
CA ASN A 323 21.30 -2.86 -17.27
C ASN A 323 21.02 -1.36 -17.06
N LEU A 324 21.03 -0.60 -18.14
CA LEU A 324 20.26 0.63 -18.27
C LEU A 324 19.15 0.38 -19.30
#